data_AF-A0A9Q4PSV6-F1
#
_entry.id   AF-A0A9Q4PSV6-F1
#
_cell.length_a   1.000
_cell.length_b   1.000
_cell.length_c   1.000
_cell.angle_alpha   90.00
_cell.angle_beta   90.00
_cell.angle_gamma   90.00
#
_symmetry.space_group_name_H-M   'P 1'
#
loop_
_entity.id
_entity.type
_entity.pdbx_description
1 polymer ?
#
loop_
_entity_poly.entity_id
_entity_poly.type
_entity_poly.pdbx_seq_one_letter_code
_entity_poly.pdbx_strand_id
1 'polypeptide(L)'
;MKINTIKPNNFDKIFKELLKNKKKKGVASARIDFESICVDDKIKLILFLISDGVNIENILYKILFWEDDAKIENYINKNFPKEKFTKIKPYKNQAEAGVFFIEENEINIKFLKSILLRHFNFELAKNPALNMRVFLFIKIKNKFSILLDIYDDRGCYIHYI
;
A
#
# COMPACT_ATOMS: atom_id res chain seq x y z
N MET A 1 13.42 -4.38 16.15
CA MET A 1 12.64 -5.64 16.05
C MET A 1 12.91 -6.19 14.67
N LYS A 2 13.47 -7.40 14.53
CA LYS A 2 13.73 -7.94 13.18
C LYS A 2 12.45 -8.59 12.65
N ILE A 3 11.78 -7.93 11.69
CA ILE A 3 10.71 -8.55 10.93
C ILE A 3 11.37 -9.32 9.78
N ASN A 4 11.52 -10.63 9.96
CA ASN A 4 12.26 -11.43 8.98
C ASN A 4 11.44 -11.65 7.69
N THR A 5 10.10 -11.67 7.75
CA THR A 5 9.23 -11.82 6.55
C THR A 5 7.80 -11.39 6.83
N ILE A 6 7.24 -10.48 6.00
CA ILE A 6 5.79 -10.24 5.91
C ILE A 6 5.27 -10.96 4.67
N LYS A 7 4.14 -11.65 4.81
CA LYS A 7 3.41 -12.38 3.78
C LYS A 7 1.92 -12.05 3.89
N PRO A 8 1.11 -12.30 2.85
CA PRO A 8 -0.34 -12.07 2.89
C PRO A 8 -1.03 -12.60 4.15
N ASN A 9 -0.66 -13.80 4.61
CA ASN A 9 -1.30 -14.48 5.74
C ASN A 9 -0.91 -13.93 7.13
N ASN A 10 0.17 -13.15 7.25
CA ASN A 10 0.64 -12.62 8.53
C ASN A 10 0.66 -11.08 8.55
N PHE A 11 0.35 -10.42 7.43
CA PHE A 11 0.38 -8.96 7.27
C PHE A 11 -0.41 -8.27 8.38
N ASP A 12 -1.66 -8.65 8.61
CA ASP A 12 -2.54 -7.96 9.56
C ASP A 12 -2.08 -8.08 11.00
N LYS A 13 -1.55 -9.25 11.36
CA LYS A 13 -0.96 -9.48 12.67
C LYS A 13 0.25 -8.58 12.88
N ILE A 14 1.18 -8.58 11.91
CA ILE A 14 2.41 -7.80 11.98
C ILE A 14 2.09 -6.29 11.97
N PHE A 15 1.18 -5.86 11.10
CA PHE A 15 0.72 -4.47 11.03
C PHE A 15 0.13 -4.00 12.36
N LYS A 16 -0.75 -4.80 12.97
CA LYS A 16 -1.34 -4.49 14.28
C LYS A 16 -0.29 -4.44 15.39
N GLU A 17 0.67 -5.35 15.38
CA GLU A 17 1.79 -5.33 16.32
C GLU A 17 2.67 -4.10 16.12
N LEU A 18 2.96 -3.70 14.88
CA LEU A 18 3.71 -2.49 14.55
C LEU A 18 3.02 -1.22 15.03
N LEU A 19 1.72 -1.10 14.79
CA LEU A 19 0.94 0.05 15.28
C LEU A 19 0.95 0.15 16.81
N LYS A 20 0.85 -0.98 17.52
CA LYS A 20 0.99 -1.03 18.99
C LYS A 20 2.39 -0.65 19.46
N ASN A 21 3.39 -0.98 18.66
CA ASN A 21 4.80 -0.83 18.99
C ASN A 21 5.45 0.41 18.37
N LYS A 22 4.68 1.32 17.76
CA LYS A 22 5.22 2.50 17.05
C LYS A 22 6.11 3.42 17.89
N LYS A 23 6.04 3.34 19.22
CA LYS A 23 6.87 4.08 20.18
C LYS A 23 8.04 3.27 20.75
N LYS A 24 8.27 2.04 20.29
CA LYS A 24 9.38 1.19 20.78
C LYS A 24 10.71 1.61 20.16
N LYS A 25 11.80 1.28 20.86
CA LYS A 25 13.17 1.49 20.39
C LYS A 25 13.39 0.81 19.02
N GLY A 26 13.97 1.55 18.07
CA GLY A 26 14.27 1.07 16.73
C GLY A 26 13.10 1.13 15.74
N VAL A 27 12.07 1.92 16.02
CA VAL A 27 11.02 2.27 15.05
C VAL A 27 11.00 3.79 14.89
N ALA A 28 11.14 4.29 13.67
CA ALA A 28 10.85 5.69 13.35
C ALA A 28 9.48 5.77 12.68
N SER A 29 8.62 6.69 13.12
CA SER A 29 7.27 6.83 12.58
C SER A 29 6.94 8.28 12.32
N ALA A 30 6.24 8.54 11.22
CA ALA A 30 5.70 9.85 10.91
C ALA A 30 4.26 9.75 10.40
N ARG A 31 3.51 10.83 10.59
CA ARG A 31 2.26 11.10 9.88
C ARG A 31 2.55 12.23 8.91
N ILE A 32 2.20 12.04 7.65
CA ILE A 32 2.36 13.04 6.61
C ILE A 32 0.98 13.54 6.24
N ASP A 33 0.82 14.86 6.30
CA ASP A 33 -0.39 15.55 5.90
C ASP A 33 -0.33 15.87 4.40
N PHE A 34 -1.36 15.48 3.67
CA PHE A 34 -1.52 15.69 2.24
C PHE A 34 -2.63 16.67 1.89
N GLU A 35 -3.36 17.24 2.85
CA GLU A 35 -4.56 18.03 2.62
C GLU A 35 -4.31 19.21 1.66
N SER A 36 -3.16 19.87 1.81
CA SER A 36 -2.76 21.03 0.99
C SER A 36 -1.90 20.69 -0.25
N ILE A 37 -1.74 19.42 -0.59
CA ILE A 37 -0.88 18.96 -1.69
C ILE A 37 -1.74 18.53 -2.89
N CYS A 38 -1.33 18.82 -4.12
CA CYS A 38 -2.05 18.32 -5.30
C CYS A 38 -1.82 16.81 -5.50
N VAL A 39 -2.76 16.10 -6.13
CA VAL A 39 -2.69 14.63 -6.30
C VAL A 39 -1.37 14.17 -6.92
N ASP A 40 -0.89 14.85 -7.96
CA ASP A 40 0.35 14.48 -8.63
C ASP A 40 1.56 14.60 -7.70
N ASP A 41 1.59 15.63 -6.86
CA ASP A 41 2.67 15.84 -5.90
C ASP A 41 2.58 14.89 -4.70
N LYS A 42 1.37 14.49 -4.27
CA LYS A 42 1.19 13.40 -3.28
C LYS A 42 1.84 12.11 -3.78
N ILE A 43 1.59 11.75 -5.04
CA ILE A 43 2.16 10.56 -5.67
C ILE A 43 3.68 10.67 -5.77
N LYS A 44 4.22 11.82 -6.21
CA LYS A 44 5.67 12.07 -6.28
C LYS A 44 6.32 11.94 -4.91
N LEU A 45 5.70 12.48 -3.87
CA LEU A 45 6.20 12.40 -2.49
C LEU A 45 6.23 10.95 -2.00
N ILE A 46 5.16 10.18 -2.20
CA ILE A 46 5.14 8.76 -1.83
C ILE A 46 6.25 7.99 -2.55
N LEU A 47 6.42 8.23 -3.86
CA LEU A 47 7.51 7.62 -4.62
C LEU A 47 8.87 7.98 -4.05
N PHE A 48 9.12 9.27 -3.80
CA PHE A 48 10.36 9.75 -3.20
C PHE A 48 10.69 9.04 -1.88
N LEU A 49 9.70 8.86 -1.01
CA LEU A 49 9.87 8.18 0.29
C LEU A 49 10.30 6.71 0.18
N ILE A 50 10.08 6.08 -0.98
CA ILE A 50 10.35 4.66 -1.20
C ILE A 50 11.41 4.38 -2.28
N SER A 51 11.79 5.36 -3.09
CA SER A 51 12.58 5.17 -4.31
C SER A 51 14.10 5.34 -4.15
N ASP A 52 14.60 5.78 -3.00
CA ASP A 52 15.99 6.26 -2.92
C ASP A 52 17.05 5.16 -2.76
N GLY A 53 17.68 4.76 -3.89
CA GLY A 53 18.90 3.92 -3.90
C GLY A 53 18.75 2.54 -3.23
N VAL A 54 17.53 2.00 -3.26
CA VAL A 54 17.12 0.87 -2.42
C VAL A 54 17.30 -0.46 -3.17
N ASN A 55 18.20 -1.32 -2.68
CA ASN A 55 18.17 -2.75 -3.01
C ASN A 55 16.96 -3.38 -2.32
N ILE A 56 15.81 -3.38 -3.00
CA ILE A 56 14.58 -3.95 -2.50
C ILE A 56 14.70 -5.46 -2.50
N GLU A 57 14.36 -6.07 -1.37
CA GLU A 57 14.29 -7.52 -1.23
C GLU A 57 12.88 -8.02 -1.56
N ASN A 58 11.86 -7.29 -1.11
CA ASN A 58 10.47 -7.68 -1.25
C ASN A 58 9.55 -6.47 -1.08
N ILE A 59 8.44 -6.46 -1.82
CA ILE A 59 7.35 -5.50 -1.73
C ILE A 59 6.05 -6.27 -1.61
N LEU A 60 5.23 -5.86 -0.66
CA LEU A 60 3.90 -6.41 -0.48
C LEU A 60 2.89 -5.27 -0.47
N TYR A 61 2.03 -5.26 -1.48
CA TYR A 61 0.85 -4.40 -1.53
C TYR A 61 -0.29 -5.14 -0.85
N LYS A 62 -0.95 -4.50 0.11
CA LYS A 62 -2.28 -4.91 0.57
C LYS A 62 -3.28 -3.87 0.09
N ILE A 63 -4.28 -4.31 -0.67
CA ILE A 63 -5.32 -3.45 -1.20
C ILE A 63 -6.63 -3.87 -0.55
N LEU A 64 -7.21 -2.96 0.24
CA LEU A 64 -8.59 -3.08 0.69
C LEU A 64 -9.48 -2.40 -0.35
N PHE A 65 -10.58 -3.02 -0.77
CA PHE A 65 -11.46 -2.46 -1.78
C PHE A 65 -12.95 -2.62 -1.45
N TRP A 66 -13.74 -1.63 -1.85
CA TRP A 66 -15.21 -1.60 -1.77
C TRP A 66 -15.79 -1.40 -3.18
N GLU A 67 -15.32 -2.23 -4.09
CA GLU A 67 -15.66 -2.22 -5.51
C GLU A 67 -16.06 -3.64 -5.91
N ASP A 68 -16.78 -3.77 -7.02
CA ASP A 68 -17.03 -5.07 -7.63
C ASP A 68 -15.70 -5.83 -7.85
N ASP A 69 -15.63 -7.07 -7.38
CA ASP A 69 -14.47 -7.95 -7.52
C ASP A 69 -13.97 -7.98 -8.97
N ALA A 70 -14.85 -8.07 -9.96
CA ALA A 70 -14.50 -8.12 -11.37
C ALA A 70 -13.84 -6.82 -11.84
N LYS A 71 -14.26 -5.66 -11.32
CA LYS A 71 -13.68 -4.36 -11.65
C LYS A 71 -12.24 -4.27 -11.15
N ILE A 72 -11.99 -4.67 -9.90
CA ILE A 72 -10.65 -4.68 -9.30
C ILE A 72 -9.77 -5.73 -9.98
N GLU A 73 -10.26 -6.95 -10.18
CA GLU A 73 -9.51 -8.01 -10.87
C GLU A 73 -9.13 -7.59 -12.28
N ASN A 74 -10.04 -7.01 -13.06
CA ASN A 74 -9.74 -6.52 -14.40
C ASN A 74 -8.68 -5.41 -14.38
N TYR A 75 -8.68 -4.56 -13.35
CA TYR A 75 -7.64 -3.54 -13.18
C TYR A 75 -6.28 -4.17 -12.83
N ILE A 76 -6.23 -5.08 -11.85
CA ILE A 76 -4.98 -5.74 -11.44
C ILE A 76 -4.42 -6.60 -12.57
N ASN A 77 -5.25 -7.40 -13.26
CA ASN A 77 -4.83 -8.24 -14.39
C ASN A 77 -4.23 -7.45 -15.56
N LYS A 78 -4.60 -6.18 -15.74
CA LYS A 78 -3.98 -5.31 -16.77
C LYS A 78 -2.56 -4.88 -16.41
N ASN A 79 -2.19 -4.94 -15.13
CA ASN A 79 -0.91 -4.47 -14.61
C ASN A 79 0.00 -5.63 -14.18
N PHE A 80 -0.58 -6.79 -13.84
CA PHE A 80 0.14 -7.96 -13.35
C PHE A 80 -0.41 -9.27 -13.93
N PRO A 81 0.46 -10.25 -14.16
CA PRO A 81 0.03 -11.62 -14.43
C PRO A 81 -0.66 -12.21 -13.17
N LYS A 82 -1.61 -13.14 -13.39
CA LYS A 82 -2.49 -13.68 -12.34
C LYS A 82 -1.75 -14.32 -11.17
N GLU A 83 -0.56 -14.84 -11.43
CA GLU A 83 0.28 -15.55 -10.46
C GLU A 83 0.93 -14.60 -9.43
N LYS A 84 0.93 -13.28 -9.69
CA LYS A 84 1.56 -12.27 -8.82
C LYS A 84 0.61 -11.62 -7.81
N PHE A 85 -0.67 -11.98 -7.83
CA PHE A 85 -1.63 -11.45 -6.87
C PHE A 85 -2.57 -12.52 -6.35
N THR A 86 -3.02 -12.33 -5.11
CA THR A 86 -3.90 -13.27 -4.42
C THR A 86 -5.10 -12.53 -3.87
N LYS A 87 -6.31 -12.93 -4.28
CA LYS A 87 -7.55 -12.53 -3.62
C LYS A 87 -7.71 -13.33 -2.33
N ILE A 88 -7.69 -12.66 -1.19
CA ILE A 88 -7.89 -13.30 0.12
C ILE A 88 -9.37 -13.28 0.50
N LYS A 89 -10.06 -12.20 0.15
CA LYS A 89 -11.45 -11.99 0.52
C LYS A 89 -12.20 -11.26 -0.60
N PRO A 90 -13.34 -11.79 -1.08
CA PRO A 90 -14.20 -11.08 -2.01
C PRO A 90 -14.96 -9.95 -1.30
N TYR A 91 -15.27 -8.88 -2.03
CA TYR A 91 -16.18 -7.85 -1.57
C TYR A 91 -17.63 -8.33 -1.71
N LYS A 92 -18.41 -8.22 -0.63
CA LYS A 92 -19.80 -8.71 -0.57
C LYS A 92 -20.83 -7.58 -0.54
N ASN A 93 -20.48 -6.40 -1.06
CA ASN A 93 -21.34 -5.21 -1.02
C ASN A 93 -21.78 -4.81 0.40
N GLN A 94 -20.84 -4.91 1.35
CA GLN A 94 -21.06 -4.60 2.77
C GLN A 94 -20.07 -3.53 3.24
N ALA A 95 -20.11 -3.18 4.53
CA ALA A 95 -19.12 -2.28 5.13
C ALA A 95 -17.70 -2.86 5.11
N GLU A 96 -17.57 -4.19 5.11
CA GLU A 96 -16.28 -4.85 5.13
C GLU A 96 -15.67 -4.93 3.73
N ALA A 97 -14.41 -4.53 3.61
CA ALA A 97 -13.68 -4.53 2.36
C ALA A 97 -13.38 -5.95 1.85
N GLY A 98 -13.33 -6.08 0.53
CA GLY A 98 -12.55 -7.14 -0.10
C GLY A 98 -11.05 -6.91 0.12
N VAL A 99 -10.24 -7.96 -0.05
CA VAL A 99 -8.79 -7.91 0.19
C VAL A 99 -8.01 -8.60 -0.91
N PHE A 100 -7.09 -7.85 -1.51
CA PHE A 100 -6.05 -8.35 -2.41
C PHE A 100 -4.66 -8.15 -1.82
N PHE A 101 -3.77 -9.08 -2.15
CA PHE A 101 -2.33 -8.90 -1.99
C PHE A 101 -1.61 -9.02 -3.32
N ILE A 102 -0.57 -8.23 -3.51
CA ILE A 102 0.35 -8.30 -4.65
C ILE A 102 1.76 -8.34 -4.08
N GLU A 103 2.56 -9.30 -4.54
CA GLU A 103 3.95 -9.46 -4.11
C GLU A 103 4.90 -9.22 -5.27
N GLU A 104 5.89 -8.36 -5.06
CA GLU A 104 6.91 -8.01 -6.05
C GLU A 104 8.30 -7.99 -5.41
N ASN A 105 9.34 -8.13 -6.23
CA ASN A 105 10.73 -7.98 -5.79
C ASN A 105 11.34 -6.64 -6.23
N GLU A 106 10.62 -5.87 -7.05
CA GLU A 106 11.04 -4.57 -7.58
C GLU A 106 9.83 -3.62 -7.63
N ILE A 107 10.05 -2.30 -7.52
CA ILE A 107 8.94 -1.33 -7.59
C ILE A 107 8.45 -1.21 -9.03
N ASN A 108 7.21 -1.63 -9.28
CA ASN A 108 6.50 -1.25 -10.49
C ASN A 108 5.97 0.19 -10.38
N ILE A 109 6.80 1.16 -10.77
CA ILE A 109 6.48 2.60 -10.67
C ILE A 109 5.19 2.94 -11.45
N LYS A 110 4.97 2.32 -12.62
CA LYS A 110 3.77 2.58 -13.44
C LYS A 110 2.51 2.14 -12.70
N PHE A 111 2.52 0.93 -12.15
CA PHE A 111 1.40 0.43 -11.34
C PHE A 111 1.18 1.29 -10.10
N LEU A 112 2.23 1.60 -9.35
CA LEU A 112 2.11 2.38 -8.12
C LEU A 112 1.53 3.77 -8.39
N LYS A 113 1.99 4.47 -9.43
CA LYS A 113 1.38 5.74 -9.85
C LYS A 113 -0.10 5.57 -10.18
N SER A 114 -0.42 4.55 -10.98
CA SER A 114 -1.79 4.29 -11.42
C SER A 114 -2.74 3.96 -10.26
N ILE A 115 -2.31 3.15 -9.29
CA ILE A 115 -3.16 2.77 -8.16
C ILE A 115 -3.35 3.94 -7.19
N LEU A 116 -2.29 4.71 -6.91
CA LEU A 116 -2.41 5.89 -6.05
C LEU A 116 -3.30 6.98 -6.66
N LEU A 117 -3.18 7.21 -7.97
CA LEU A 117 -4.05 8.15 -8.68
C LEU A 117 -5.52 7.78 -8.49
N ARG A 118 -5.86 6.49 -8.64
CA ARG A 118 -7.24 6.00 -8.49
C ARG A 118 -7.75 6.09 -7.06
N HIS A 119 -6.88 5.83 -6.08
CA HIS A 119 -7.20 5.98 -4.67
C HIS A 119 -7.51 7.43 -4.33
N PHE A 120 -6.61 8.37 -4.66
CA PHE A 120 -6.83 9.79 -4.34
C PHE A 120 -7.98 10.41 -5.11
N ASN A 121 -8.17 10.04 -6.38
CA ASN A 121 -9.28 10.55 -7.17
C ASN A 121 -10.64 10.08 -6.65
N PHE A 122 -10.72 8.93 -5.97
CA PHE A 122 -11.97 8.47 -5.38
C PHE A 122 -12.48 9.45 -4.32
N GLU A 123 -11.62 9.87 -3.38
CA GLU A 123 -11.95 10.85 -2.34
C GLU A 123 -12.34 12.21 -2.93
N LEU A 124 -11.77 12.56 -4.08
CA LEU A 124 -12.03 13.81 -4.79
C LEU A 124 -13.19 13.73 -5.80
N ALA A 125 -13.89 12.59 -5.90
CA ALA A 125 -14.92 12.30 -6.90
C ALA A 125 -14.47 12.58 -8.37
N LYS A 126 -13.21 12.28 -8.70
CA LYS A 126 -12.62 12.45 -10.03
C LYS A 126 -12.39 11.10 -10.73
N ASN A 127 -12.37 11.11 -12.05
CA ASN A 127 -11.95 9.94 -12.84
C ASN A 127 -10.48 10.08 -13.27
N PRO A 128 -9.71 8.98 -13.34
CA PRO A 128 -10.08 7.61 -12.95
C PRO A 128 -10.08 7.41 -11.43
N ALA A 129 -11.08 6.70 -10.88
CA ALA A 129 -11.17 6.38 -9.44
C ALA A 129 -11.45 4.89 -9.17
N LEU A 130 -11.05 4.42 -7.99
CA LEU A 130 -11.46 3.15 -7.40
C LEU A 130 -11.64 3.33 -5.89
N ASN A 131 -12.75 2.85 -5.33
CA ASN A 131 -12.97 2.84 -3.89
C ASN A 131 -12.06 1.79 -3.22
N MET A 132 -10.89 2.23 -2.77
CA MET A 132 -9.88 1.35 -2.19
C MET A 132 -8.95 2.09 -1.25
N ARG A 133 -8.25 1.33 -0.39
CA ARG A 133 -7.17 1.79 0.48
C ARG A 133 -5.92 0.97 0.23
N VAL A 134 -4.77 1.64 0.15
CA VAL A 134 -3.50 1.01 -0.22
C VAL A 134 -2.54 1.00 0.97
N PHE A 135 -2.08 -0.19 1.32
CA PHE A 135 -0.96 -0.38 2.22
C PHE A 135 0.23 -0.90 1.43
N LEU A 136 1.41 -0.40 1.76
CA LEU A 136 2.65 -0.78 1.11
C LEU A 136 3.65 -1.21 2.18
N PHE A 137 4.10 -2.45 2.10
CA PHE A 137 5.26 -2.91 2.85
C PHE A 137 6.44 -3.09 1.90
N ILE A 138 7.61 -2.60 2.30
CA ILE A 138 8.84 -2.67 1.53
C ILE A 138 9.94 -3.18 2.45
N LYS A 139 10.55 -4.31 2.11
CA LYS A 139 11.73 -4.82 2.78
C LYS A 139 12.97 -4.38 2.00
N ILE A 140 13.86 -3.66 2.64
CA ILE A 140 15.14 -3.24 2.05
C ILE A 140 16.23 -4.20 2.48
N LYS A 141 16.94 -4.76 1.50
CA LYS A 141 18.03 -5.71 1.73
C LYS A 141 19.07 -5.12 2.66
N ASN A 142 19.37 -5.83 3.74
CA ASN A 142 20.37 -5.47 4.77
C ASN A 142 20.12 -4.09 5.45
N LYS A 143 18.92 -3.52 5.36
CA LYS A 143 18.56 -2.26 6.01
C LYS A 143 17.24 -2.44 6.81
N PHE A 144 16.44 -1.38 6.88
CA PHE A 144 15.14 -1.34 7.54
C PHE A 144 14.01 -1.76 6.58
N SER A 145 12.84 -2.02 7.13
CA SER A 145 11.59 -2.15 6.35
C SER A 145 10.76 -0.88 6.46
N ILE A 146 10.01 -0.57 5.40
CA ILE A 146 9.09 0.56 5.34
C ILE A 146 7.67 0.01 5.30
N LEU A 147 6.79 0.59 6.10
CA LEU A 147 5.37 0.33 6.05
C LEU A 147 4.63 1.65 5.86
N LEU A 148 3.89 1.77 4.78
CA LEU A 148 3.03 2.90 4.46
C LEU A 148 1.57 2.47 4.54
N ASP A 149 0.76 3.31 5.18
CA ASP A 149 -0.69 3.22 5.23
C ASP A 149 -1.28 4.51 4.68
N ILE A 150 -1.77 4.44 3.44
CA ILE A 150 -2.32 5.56 2.68
C ILE A 150 -3.83 5.44 2.81
N TYR A 151 -4.40 6.11 3.80
CA TYR A 151 -5.73 5.81 4.30
C TYR A 151 -6.86 6.62 3.64
N ASP A 152 -6.55 7.82 3.18
CA ASP A 152 -7.41 8.70 2.38
C ASP A 152 -6.54 9.72 1.61
N ASP A 153 -7.16 10.74 1.02
CA ASP A 153 -6.44 11.80 0.32
C ASP A 153 -5.80 12.84 1.25
N ARG A 154 -6.06 12.81 2.55
CA ARG A 154 -5.57 13.79 3.52
C ARG A 154 -4.28 13.36 4.20
N GLY A 155 -3.90 12.09 4.15
CA GLY A 155 -2.59 11.73 4.69
C GLY A 155 -2.17 10.28 4.59
N CYS A 156 -0.95 10.06 5.08
CA CYS A 156 -0.29 8.77 5.12
C CYS A 156 0.42 8.58 6.47
N TYR A 157 0.33 7.38 7.04
CA TYR A 157 1.25 6.95 8.10
C TYR A 157 2.43 6.22 7.49
N ILE A 158 3.63 6.49 7.99
CA ILE A 158 4.84 5.80 7.57
C ILE A 158 5.61 5.29 8.80
N HIS A 159 6.09 4.07 8.72
CA HIS A 159 6.90 3.42 9.75
C HIS A 159 8.16 2.80 9.13
N TYR A 160 9.31 3.14 9.70
CA TYR A 160 10.62 2.57 9.39
C TYR A 160 11.05 1.65 10.55
N ILE A 161 11.32 0.38 10.26
CA ILE A 161 11.50 -0.69 11.27
C ILE A 161 12.78 -1.48 11.04
#